data_AF-A0A9E0KI69-F1
#
_entry.id   AF-A0A9E0KI69-F1
#
_cell.length_a   1.000
_cell.length_b   1.000
_cell.length_c   1.000
_cell.angle_alpha   90.00
_cell.angle_beta   90.00
_cell.angle_gamma   90.00
#
_symmetry.space_group_name_H-M   'P 1'
#
loop_
_entity.id
_entity.type
_entity.pdbx_description
1 polymer ?
#
loop_
_entity_poly.entity_id
_entity_poly.type
_entity_poly.pdbx_seq_one_letter_code
_entity_poly.pdbx_strand_id
1 'polypeptide(L)'
;ADEIFGGYLYFHKAPNAKAFHEETVRKLSKLHSYDCLRANKSLAAWGVEGRVPFLDKEFMDVAMRLNPTDKMAGNGKMEKWILRKAFESYLPEEVVWRQKEQFSDGVGYSWIDNLKLIANERITDTMMKNATHTFPINTPETKEAYLYRTLFTEHFPSRTAAETVPYERSVACSTAIALEWDAEFKKMADPSGRAVKSVHTDAYK
;
A
#
# COMPACT_ATOMS: atom_id res chain seq x y z
N ALA A 1 8.40 5.82 3.82
CA ALA A 1 8.65 7.19 3.30
C ALA A 1 7.35 7.79 2.76
N ASP A 2 6.63 7.04 1.94
CA ASP A 2 5.28 7.41 1.47
C ASP A 2 4.31 7.66 2.64
N GLU A 3 4.45 6.93 3.74
CA GLU A 3 3.62 7.03 4.94
C GLU A 3 3.89 8.31 5.76
N ILE A 4 5.05 8.94 5.60
CA ILE A 4 5.45 10.16 6.34
C ILE A 4 5.12 11.42 5.54
N PHE A 5 5.27 11.34 4.22
CA PHE A 5 5.19 12.47 3.29
C PHE A 5 4.00 12.38 2.32
N GLY A 6 3.07 11.44 2.53
CA GLY A 6 1.89 11.24 1.69
C GLY A 6 2.22 10.92 0.24
N GLY A 7 3.05 9.89 0.03
CA GLY A 7 3.59 9.53 -1.28
C GLY A 7 2.74 8.56 -2.11
N TYR A 8 1.67 8.02 -1.56
CA TYR A 8 0.72 7.22 -2.34
C TYR A 8 -0.22 8.13 -3.14
N LEU A 9 -0.57 7.71 -4.36
CA LEU A 9 -1.39 8.53 -5.27
C LEU A 9 -2.76 8.91 -4.69
N TYR A 10 -3.34 8.11 -3.78
CA TYR A 10 -4.61 8.46 -3.15
C TYR A 10 -4.51 9.72 -2.24
N PHE A 11 -3.32 10.09 -1.78
CA PHE A 11 -3.13 11.32 -0.99
C PHE A 11 -3.40 12.59 -1.80
N HIS A 12 -3.39 12.54 -3.14
CA HIS A 12 -3.85 13.65 -3.99
C HIS A 12 -5.34 13.98 -3.77
N LYS A 13 -6.11 13.03 -3.21
CA LYS A 13 -7.52 13.19 -2.90
C LYS A 13 -7.77 13.61 -1.45
N ALA A 14 -6.72 13.81 -0.65
CA ALA A 14 -6.89 14.24 0.73
C ALA A 14 -7.65 15.58 0.80
N PRO A 15 -8.77 15.66 1.54
CA PRO A 15 -9.66 16.83 1.46
C PRO A 15 -9.07 18.08 2.11
N ASN A 16 -8.15 17.92 3.05
CA ASN A 16 -7.45 19.01 3.73
C ASN A 16 -6.20 18.50 4.47
N ALA A 17 -5.38 19.44 4.96
CA ALA A 17 -4.13 19.19 5.68
C ALA A 17 -4.31 18.33 6.94
N LYS A 18 -5.42 18.48 7.65
CA LYS A 18 -5.74 17.68 8.85
C LYS A 18 -5.97 16.22 8.48
N ALA A 19 -6.84 15.95 7.49
CA ALA A 19 -7.12 14.60 7.02
C ALA A 19 -5.86 13.90 6.48
N PHE A 20 -5.02 14.65 5.74
CA PHE A 20 -3.73 14.18 5.27
C PHE A 20 -2.82 13.77 6.44
N HIS A 21 -2.66 14.65 7.45
CA HIS A 21 -1.82 14.36 8.61
C HIS A 21 -2.32 13.15 9.40
N GLU A 22 -3.61 13.11 9.71
CA GLU A 22 -4.23 12.00 10.43
C GLU A 22 -4.05 10.66 9.71
N GLU A 23 -4.08 10.66 8.37
CA GLU A 23 -3.79 9.46 7.58
C GLU A 23 -2.32 9.07 7.60
N THR A 24 -1.38 10.02 7.50
CA THR A 24 0.05 9.69 7.68
C THR A 24 0.33 9.08 9.05
N VAL A 25 -0.24 9.63 10.13
CA VAL A 25 -0.13 9.07 11.49
C VAL A 25 -0.74 7.67 11.56
N ARG A 26 -1.91 7.46 10.95
CA ARG A 26 -2.58 6.15 10.93
C ARG A 26 -1.82 5.11 10.13
N LYS A 27 -1.23 5.49 9.00
CA LYS A 27 -0.36 4.61 8.21
C LYS A 27 0.86 4.20 9.02
N LEU A 28 1.49 5.15 9.73
CA LEU A 28 2.63 4.87 10.60
C LEU A 28 2.26 3.92 11.76
N SER A 29 1.12 4.12 12.42
CA SER A 29 0.72 3.27 13.54
C SER A 29 0.44 1.81 13.13
N LYS A 30 0.10 1.57 11.87
CA LYS A 30 -0.14 0.23 11.32
C LYS A 30 1.06 -0.38 10.58
N LEU A 31 2.15 0.38 10.40
CA LEU A 31 3.24 0.00 9.51
C LEU A 31 3.89 -1.35 9.89
N HIS A 32 3.89 -1.67 11.20
CA HIS A 32 4.38 -2.93 11.75
C HIS A 32 3.65 -4.17 11.20
N SER A 33 2.40 -4.04 10.74
CA SER A 33 1.61 -5.14 10.17
C SER A 33 1.66 -5.20 8.65
N TYR A 34 2.30 -4.22 7.99
CA TYR A 34 2.36 -4.12 6.53
C TYR A 34 3.83 -4.04 6.05
N ASP A 35 4.32 -2.85 5.71
CA ASP A 35 5.60 -2.66 5.04
C ASP A 35 6.79 -3.07 5.91
N CYS A 36 6.76 -2.80 7.22
CA CYS A 36 7.79 -3.28 8.14
C CYS A 36 7.78 -4.81 8.25
N LEU A 37 6.59 -5.43 8.29
CA LEU A 37 6.45 -6.88 8.35
C LEU A 37 7.09 -7.54 7.13
N ARG A 38 6.75 -7.04 5.94
CA ARG A 38 7.30 -7.51 4.67
C ARG A 38 8.80 -7.31 4.61
N ALA A 39 9.27 -6.07 4.78
CA ALA A 39 10.69 -5.74 4.67
C ALA A 39 11.55 -6.55 5.65
N ASN A 40 11.13 -6.66 6.91
CA ASN A 40 11.88 -7.41 7.92
C ASN A 40 11.88 -8.92 7.62
N LYS A 41 10.71 -9.55 7.45
CA LYS A 41 10.62 -11.01 7.28
C LYS A 41 11.21 -11.49 5.96
N SER A 42 11.05 -10.74 4.86
CA SER A 42 11.59 -11.15 3.56
C SER A 42 13.12 -11.11 3.52
N LEU A 43 13.74 -10.12 4.19
CA LEU A 43 15.20 -10.02 4.29
C LEU A 43 15.75 -11.03 5.30
N ALA A 44 15.11 -11.18 6.45
CA ALA A 44 15.52 -12.13 7.49
C ALA A 44 15.46 -13.59 7.01
N ALA A 45 14.58 -13.93 6.06
CA ALA A 45 14.54 -15.24 5.42
C ALA A 45 15.86 -15.62 4.73
N TRP A 46 16.72 -14.65 4.43
CA TRP A 46 18.04 -14.83 3.82
C TRP A 46 19.19 -14.35 4.72
N GLY A 47 18.93 -14.16 6.01
CA GLY A 47 19.95 -13.68 6.96
C GLY A 47 20.43 -12.25 6.70
N VAL A 48 19.61 -11.43 6.00
CA VAL A 48 19.94 -10.04 5.67
C VAL A 48 19.23 -9.09 6.64
N GLU A 49 19.99 -8.14 7.20
CA GLU A 49 19.43 -7.05 8.02
C GLU A 49 19.02 -5.87 7.12
N GLY A 50 17.74 -5.50 7.14
CA GLY A 50 17.25 -4.28 6.51
C GLY A 50 17.18 -3.11 7.49
N ARG A 51 17.78 -1.97 7.12
CA ARG A 51 17.65 -0.70 7.87
C ARG A 51 16.77 0.28 7.12
N VAL A 52 15.97 1.04 7.87
CA VAL A 52 14.94 1.94 7.33
C VAL A 52 15.10 3.36 7.87
N PRO A 53 16.06 4.17 7.34
CA PRO A 53 16.39 5.48 7.91
C PRO A 53 15.21 6.46 7.99
N PHE A 54 14.23 6.35 7.10
CA PHE A 54 13.00 7.16 7.17
C PHE A 54 12.17 6.91 8.43
N LEU A 55 12.33 5.77 9.10
CA LEU A 55 11.65 5.44 10.36
C LEU A 55 12.56 5.63 11.57
N ASP A 56 13.71 6.29 11.39
CA ASP A 56 14.49 6.76 12.52
C ASP A 56 13.65 7.72 13.39
N LYS A 57 13.82 7.62 14.70
CA LYS A 57 12.96 8.34 15.66
C LYS A 57 13.17 9.85 15.59
N GLU A 58 14.41 10.30 15.46
CA GLU A 58 14.76 11.72 15.38
C GLU A 58 14.32 12.30 14.03
N PHE A 59 14.53 11.54 12.95
CA PHE A 59 14.01 11.91 11.64
C PHE A 59 12.48 12.03 11.65
N MET A 60 11.78 11.07 12.24
CA MET A 60 10.33 11.10 12.36
C MET A 60 9.83 12.28 13.18
N ASP A 61 10.50 12.62 14.29
CA ASP A 61 10.12 13.77 15.12
C ASP A 61 10.18 15.09 14.33
N VAL A 62 11.19 15.26 13.47
CA VAL A 62 11.28 16.42 12.57
C VAL A 62 10.22 16.32 11.48
N ALA A 63 10.21 15.22 10.73
CA ALA A 63 9.37 15.07 9.55
C ALA A 63 7.88 15.16 9.89
N MET A 64 7.43 14.60 11.01
CA MET A 64 6.01 14.61 11.41
C MET A 64 5.55 15.94 12.01
N ARG A 65 6.47 16.82 12.44
CA ARG A 65 6.15 18.18 12.91
C ARG A 65 6.11 19.23 11.80
N LEU A 66 6.55 18.91 10.59
CA LEU A 66 6.38 19.78 9.43
C LEU A 66 4.89 20.07 9.17
N ASN A 67 4.59 21.29 8.73
CA ASN A 67 3.23 21.69 8.39
C ASN A 67 2.67 20.74 7.30
N PRO A 68 1.55 20.04 7.55
CA PRO A 68 1.02 19.06 6.61
C PRO A 68 0.68 19.67 5.25
N THR A 69 0.31 20.95 5.19
CA THR A 69 0.07 21.67 3.93
C THR A 69 1.28 21.67 3.00
N ASP A 70 2.51 21.66 3.55
CA ASP A 70 3.73 21.61 2.75
C ASP A 70 4.05 20.21 2.21
N LYS A 71 3.41 19.17 2.77
CA LYS A 71 3.52 17.78 2.32
C LYS A 71 2.47 17.40 1.28
N MET A 72 1.33 18.09 1.27
CA MET A 72 0.23 17.80 0.35
C MET A 72 0.64 18.01 -1.12
N ALA A 73 0.24 17.05 -1.96
CA ALA A 73 0.28 17.19 -3.41
C ALA A 73 -0.91 18.01 -3.93
N GLY A 74 -0.83 18.48 -5.18
CA GLY A 74 -1.82 19.35 -5.80
C GLY A 74 -1.32 20.78 -6.01
N ASN A 75 -2.09 21.60 -6.72
CA ASN A 75 -1.72 23.00 -7.05
C ASN A 75 -0.30 23.14 -7.64
N GLY A 76 0.08 22.23 -8.55
CA GLY A 76 1.41 22.18 -9.16
C GLY A 76 2.48 21.43 -8.36
N LYS A 77 2.17 20.91 -7.17
CA LYS A 77 3.08 20.07 -6.37
C LYS A 77 2.83 18.57 -6.62
N MET A 78 3.91 17.83 -6.89
CA MET A 78 3.94 16.37 -6.92
C MET A 78 3.93 15.76 -5.50
N GLU A 79 3.55 14.50 -5.35
CA GLU A 79 3.66 13.78 -4.08
C GLU A 79 5.09 13.83 -3.52
N LYS A 80 5.20 13.99 -2.20
CA LYS A 80 6.49 14.14 -1.49
C LYS A 80 7.30 15.36 -1.95
N TRP A 81 6.65 16.43 -2.42
CA TRP A 81 7.30 17.65 -2.91
C TRP A 81 8.43 18.16 -2.01
N ILE A 82 8.17 18.33 -0.71
CA ILE A 82 9.16 18.84 0.25
C ILE A 82 10.41 17.95 0.33
N LEU A 83 10.23 16.62 0.24
CA LEU A 83 11.34 15.67 0.22
C LEU A 83 12.12 15.77 -1.09
N ARG A 84 11.43 15.88 -2.23
CA ARG A 84 12.06 16.04 -3.55
C ARG A 84 12.91 17.31 -3.59
N LYS A 85 12.36 18.45 -3.15
CA LYS A 85 13.10 19.72 -3.06
C LYS A 85 14.30 19.66 -2.14
N ALA A 86 14.20 18.96 -1.00
CA ALA A 86 15.32 18.85 -0.05
C ALA A 86 16.52 18.08 -0.62
N PHE A 87 16.31 17.17 -1.58
CA PHE A 87 17.35 16.31 -2.14
C PHE A 87 17.55 16.50 -3.65
N GLU A 88 17.02 17.58 -4.24
CA GLU A 88 17.03 17.77 -5.70
C GLU A 88 18.43 17.86 -6.31
N SER A 89 19.43 18.30 -5.53
CA SER A 89 20.82 18.37 -5.96
C SER A 89 21.57 17.04 -5.89
N TYR A 90 20.98 15.99 -5.33
CA TYR A 90 21.65 14.71 -5.07
C TYR A 90 21.42 13.68 -6.18
N LEU A 91 20.38 13.84 -6.99
CA LEU A 91 19.94 12.86 -7.98
C LEU A 91 19.63 13.56 -9.32
N PRO A 92 19.70 12.85 -10.44
CA PRO A 92 19.26 13.39 -11.74
C PRO A 92 17.81 13.86 -11.69
N GLU A 93 17.49 14.92 -12.43
CA GLU A 93 16.18 15.57 -12.42
C GLU A 93 15.06 14.59 -12.77
N GLU A 94 15.30 13.69 -13.73
CA GLU A 94 14.38 12.64 -14.16
C GLU A 94 14.07 11.62 -13.06
N VAL A 95 14.95 11.45 -12.06
CA VAL A 95 14.71 10.60 -10.88
C VAL A 95 14.00 11.40 -9.80
N VAL A 96 14.44 12.64 -9.54
CA VAL A 96 13.87 13.54 -8.52
C VAL A 96 12.41 13.85 -8.79
N TRP A 97 12.01 13.96 -10.05
CA TRP A 97 10.64 14.32 -10.46
C TRP A 97 9.89 13.19 -11.15
N ARG A 98 10.36 11.94 -11.00
CA ARG A 98 9.62 10.77 -11.46
C ARG A 98 8.34 10.59 -10.65
N GLN A 99 7.21 10.46 -11.35
CA GLN A 99 5.93 10.15 -10.73
C GLN A 99 5.97 8.78 -10.04
N LYS A 100 5.26 8.66 -8.91
CA LYS A 100 5.12 7.37 -8.19
C LYS A 100 4.44 6.32 -9.06
N GLU A 101 5.20 5.28 -9.38
CA GLU A 101 4.71 3.97 -9.83
C GLU A 101 4.53 3.04 -8.62
N GLN A 102 3.46 2.25 -8.57
CA GLN A 102 3.31 1.24 -7.50
C GLN A 102 4.29 0.08 -7.72
N PHE A 103 4.71 -0.58 -6.63
CA PHE A 103 5.73 -1.64 -6.70
C PHE A 103 5.31 -2.80 -7.61
N SER A 104 4.03 -3.16 -7.60
CA SER A 104 3.50 -4.27 -8.38
C SER A 104 3.49 -3.99 -9.88
N ASP A 105 3.32 -2.72 -10.27
CA ASP A 105 3.35 -2.29 -11.66
C ASP A 105 4.81 -2.07 -12.14
N GLY A 106 5.66 -1.52 -11.26
CA GLY A 106 7.09 -1.30 -11.54
C GLY A 106 7.96 -2.56 -11.61
N VAL A 107 7.53 -3.69 -11.04
CA VAL A 107 8.21 -5.00 -11.19
C VAL A 107 7.85 -5.68 -12.53
N GLY A 108 6.76 -5.25 -13.16
CA GLY A 108 6.28 -5.75 -14.44
C GLY A 108 4.84 -6.25 -14.35
N TYR A 109 4.00 -5.74 -15.26
CA TYR A 109 2.56 -6.05 -15.29
C TYR A 109 2.23 -7.54 -15.36
N SER A 110 3.06 -8.33 -16.04
CA SER A 110 2.89 -9.77 -16.15
C SER A 110 2.95 -10.50 -14.80
N TRP A 111 3.59 -9.94 -13.78
CA TRP A 111 3.70 -10.58 -12.47
C TRP A 111 2.34 -10.76 -11.79
N ILE A 112 1.57 -9.68 -11.67
CA ILE A 112 0.24 -9.71 -11.04
C ILE A 112 -0.72 -10.57 -11.87
N ASP A 113 -0.67 -10.43 -13.20
CA ASP A 113 -1.58 -11.14 -14.09
C ASP A 113 -1.35 -12.66 -14.00
N ASN A 114 -0.11 -13.12 -13.88
CA ASN A 114 0.21 -14.53 -13.66
C ASN A 114 -0.27 -15.03 -12.29
N LEU A 115 -0.14 -14.23 -11.22
CA LEU A 115 -0.68 -14.61 -9.90
C LEU A 115 -2.20 -14.81 -9.94
N LYS A 116 -2.91 -13.90 -10.62
CA LYS A 116 -4.36 -14.03 -10.84
C LYS A 116 -4.70 -15.25 -11.68
N LEU A 117 -3.94 -15.54 -12.74
CA LEU A 117 -4.12 -16.73 -13.56
C LEU A 117 -4.00 -18.01 -12.71
N ILE A 118 -2.91 -18.15 -11.96
CA ILE A 118 -2.67 -19.30 -11.08
C ILE A 118 -3.78 -19.45 -10.04
N ALA A 119 -4.23 -18.34 -9.45
CA ALA A 119 -5.35 -18.36 -8.51
C ALA A 119 -6.67 -18.81 -9.16
N ASN A 120 -6.94 -18.38 -10.39
CA ASN A 120 -8.13 -18.79 -11.14
C ASN A 120 -8.10 -20.27 -11.53
N GLU A 121 -6.93 -20.83 -11.80
CA GLU A 121 -6.76 -22.26 -12.09
C GLU A 121 -6.92 -23.13 -10.84
N ARG A 122 -6.42 -22.66 -9.68
CA ARG A 122 -6.42 -23.45 -8.44
C ARG A 122 -7.70 -23.34 -7.63
N ILE A 123 -8.38 -22.19 -7.68
CA ILE A 123 -9.55 -21.92 -6.84
C ILE A 123 -10.82 -21.93 -7.70
N THR A 124 -11.69 -22.90 -7.42
CA THR A 124 -12.96 -23.04 -8.15
C THR A 124 -14.04 -22.11 -7.59
N ASP A 125 -15.08 -21.85 -8.39
CA ASP A 125 -16.22 -21.04 -7.94
C ASP A 125 -17.00 -21.74 -6.80
N THR A 126 -16.99 -23.08 -6.77
CA THR A 126 -17.56 -23.86 -5.66
C THR A 126 -16.79 -23.64 -4.37
N MET A 127 -15.45 -23.56 -4.42
CA MET A 127 -14.63 -23.22 -3.25
C MET A 127 -14.95 -21.80 -2.76
N MET A 128 -15.07 -20.84 -3.68
CA MET A 128 -15.46 -19.47 -3.33
C MET A 128 -16.85 -19.39 -2.68
N LYS A 129 -17.84 -20.15 -3.17
CA LYS A 129 -19.17 -20.23 -2.57
C LYS A 129 -19.14 -20.76 -1.13
N ASN A 130 -18.19 -21.65 -0.82
CA ASN A 130 -18.01 -22.22 0.52
C ASN A 130 -16.99 -21.45 1.38
N ALA A 131 -16.44 -20.33 0.91
CA ALA A 131 -15.34 -19.63 1.58
C ALA A 131 -15.66 -19.22 3.02
N THR A 132 -16.90 -18.80 3.31
CA THR A 132 -17.33 -18.43 4.67
C THR A 132 -17.33 -19.61 5.64
N HIS A 133 -17.56 -20.82 5.14
CA HIS A 133 -17.49 -22.04 5.94
C HIS A 133 -16.04 -22.48 6.16
N THR A 134 -15.22 -22.44 5.10
CA THR A 134 -13.80 -22.83 5.17
C THR A 134 -12.97 -21.85 6.00
N PHE A 135 -13.19 -20.54 5.81
CA PHE A 135 -12.43 -19.46 6.44
C PHE A 135 -13.39 -18.47 7.12
N PRO A 136 -13.97 -18.81 8.29
CA PRO A 136 -14.96 -17.96 8.96
C PRO A 136 -14.38 -16.64 9.52
N ILE A 137 -13.06 -16.54 9.64
CA ILE A 137 -12.36 -15.32 10.06
C ILE A 137 -11.71 -14.72 8.84
N ASN A 138 -11.93 -13.43 8.55
CA ASN A 138 -11.32 -12.72 7.42
C ASN A 138 -11.53 -13.50 6.11
N THR A 139 -12.79 -13.78 5.78
CA THR A 139 -13.18 -14.59 4.61
C THR A 139 -12.61 -13.97 3.33
N PRO A 140 -11.90 -14.73 2.48
CA PRO A 140 -11.36 -14.20 1.23
C PRO A 140 -12.47 -13.84 0.24
N GLU A 141 -12.41 -12.63 -0.31
CA GLU A 141 -13.39 -12.11 -1.29
C GLU A 141 -12.99 -12.38 -2.74
N THR A 142 -11.73 -12.79 -2.98
CA THR A 142 -11.20 -13.10 -4.31
C THR A 142 -10.52 -14.46 -4.32
N LYS A 143 -10.41 -15.08 -5.50
CA LYS A 143 -9.68 -16.35 -5.68
C LYS A 143 -8.21 -16.23 -5.29
N GLU A 144 -7.59 -15.09 -5.57
CA GLU A 144 -6.21 -14.80 -5.17
C GLU A 144 -6.07 -14.75 -3.64
N ALA A 145 -6.95 -14.02 -2.95
CA ALA A 145 -6.97 -13.98 -1.50
C ALA A 145 -7.25 -15.37 -0.90
N TYR A 146 -8.13 -16.16 -1.53
CA TYR A 146 -8.40 -17.54 -1.12
C TYR A 146 -7.15 -18.40 -1.23
N LEU A 147 -6.43 -18.32 -2.35
CA LEU A 147 -5.18 -19.05 -2.54
C LEU A 147 -4.16 -18.73 -1.45
N TYR A 148 -3.92 -17.44 -1.17
CA TYR A 148 -3.01 -17.03 -0.10
C TYR A 148 -3.49 -17.47 1.29
N ARG A 149 -4.81 -17.43 1.53
CA ARG A 149 -5.38 -17.86 2.80
C ARG A 149 -5.24 -19.37 3.02
N THR A 150 -5.38 -20.17 1.96
CA THR A 150 -5.11 -21.62 2.00
C THR A 150 -3.65 -21.86 2.40
N LEU A 151 -2.69 -21.24 1.70
CA LEU A 151 -1.26 -21.38 2.01
C LEU A 151 -0.92 -20.92 3.44
N PHE A 152 -1.50 -19.79 3.88
CA PHE A 152 -1.31 -19.33 5.25
C PHE A 152 -1.81 -20.36 6.27
N THR A 153 -2.98 -20.96 6.03
CA THR A 153 -3.58 -21.94 6.95
C THR A 153 -2.81 -23.26 6.97
N GLU A 154 -2.20 -23.65 5.85
CA GLU A 154 -1.29 -24.82 5.79
C GLU A 154 -0.08 -24.65 6.71
N HIS A 155 0.50 -23.44 6.77
CA HIS A 155 1.65 -23.16 7.65
C HIS A 155 1.24 -22.77 9.08
N PHE A 156 0.09 -22.12 9.25
CA PHE A 156 -0.40 -21.56 10.50
C PHE A 156 -1.87 -21.95 10.71
N PRO A 157 -2.15 -23.21 11.11
CA PRO A 157 -3.52 -23.74 11.13
C PRO A 157 -4.38 -23.21 12.28
N SER A 158 -3.82 -22.41 13.19
CA SER A 158 -4.56 -21.93 14.37
C SER A 158 -5.45 -20.74 14.06
N ARG A 159 -6.61 -20.73 14.72
CA ARG A 159 -7.54 -19.59 14.70
C ARG A 159 -6.84 -18.28 15.10
N THR A 160 -6.03 -18.34 16.15
CA THR A 160 -5.30 -17.19 16.69
C THR A 160 -4.31 -16.61 15.68
N ALA A 161 -3.63 -17.45 14.88
CA ALA A 161 -2.75 -16.97 13.83
C ALA A 161 -3.52 -16.17 12.76
N ALA A 162 -4.68 -16.66 12.34
CA ALA A 162 -5.53 -15.94 11.39
C ALA A 162 -5.99 -14.58 11.92
N GLU A 163 -6.28 -14.48 13.22
CA GLU A 163 -6.66 -13.22 13.89
C GLU A 163 -5.51 -12.19 13.97
N THR A 164 -4.25 -12.62 13.82
CA THR A 164 -3.11 -11.68 13.77
C THR A 164 -3.00 -10.91 12.46
N VAL A 165 -3.67 -11.37 11.39
CA VAL A 165 -3.61 -10.73 10.07
C VAL A 165 -4.69 -9.63 10.01
N PRO A 166 -4.32 -8.34 9.89
CA PRO A 166 -5.30 -7.28 9.75
C PRO A 166 -6.16 -7.48 8.51
N TYR A 167 -7.46 -7.27 8.65
CA TYR A 167 -8.42 -7.38 7.56
C TYR A 167 -9.22 -6.09 7.46
N GLU A 168 -8.89 -5.28 6.46
CA GLU A 168 -9.59 -4.05 6.17
C GLU A 168 -9.73 -3.86 4.67
N ARG A 169 -10.84 -3.25 4.25
CA ARG A 169 -11.03 -2.86 2.86
C ARG A 169 -10.04 -1.73 2.53
N SER A 170 -9.27 -1.93 1.47
CA SER A 170 -8.24 -0.99 1.02
C SER A 170 -8.20 -0.94 -0.51
N VAL A 171 -7.76 0.19 -1.07
CA VAL A 171 -7.44 0.35 -2.49
C VAL A 171 -6.05 0.94 -2.57
N ALA A 172 -5.14 0.39 -3.38
CA ALA A 172 -3.84 1.04 -3.63
C ALA A 172 -3.06 1.44 -2.34
N CYS A 173 -2.97 0.54 -1.35
CA CYS A 173 -2.34 0.77 -0.03
C CYS A 173 -3.03 1.80 0.90
N SER A 174 -4.24 2.25 0.54
CA SER A 174 -5.06 3.15 1.34
C SER A 174 -5.62 2.48 2.59
N THR A 175 -5.97 3.27 3.60
CA THR A 175 -6.84 2.78 4.68
C THR A 175 -8.31 2.93 4.30
N ALA A 176 -9.20 2.28 5.05
CA ALA A 176 -10.65 2.42 4.86
C ALA A 176 -11.13 3.88 4.90
N ILE A 177 -10.45 4.75 5.65
CA ILE A 177 -10.80 6.19 5.74
C ILE A 177 -10.50 6.92 4.44
N ALA A 178 -9.42 6.57 3.75
CA ALA A 178 -9.08 7.20 2.48
C ALA A 178 -10.07 6.82 1.36
N LEU A 179 -10.85 5.74 1.51
CA LEU A 179 -11.95 5.42 0.61
C LEU A 179 -13.11 6.43 0.70
N GLU A 180 -13.20 7.17 1.81
CA GLU A 180 -14.22 8.22 1.98
C GLU A 180 -13.87 9.53 1.28
N TRP A 181 -12.63 9.69 0.81
CA TRP A 181 -12.16 10.92 0.17
C TRP A 181 -12.55 11.04 -1.30
N ASP A 182 -12.84 9.92 -1.96
CA ASP A 182 -13.23 9.91 -3.38
C ASP A 182 -14.31 8.84 -3.62
N ALA A 183 -15.42 9.24 -4.24
CA ALA A 183 -16.55 8.35 -4.50
C ALA A 183 -16.19 7.21 -5.47
N GLU A 184 -15.19 7.38 -6.32
CA GLU A 184 -14.67 6.34 -7.22
C GLU A 184 -13.93 5.26 -6.44
N PHE A 185 -13.20 5.61 -5.36
CA PHE A 185 -12.50 4.64 -4.52
C PHE A 185 -13.44 3.68 -3.78
N LYS A 186 -14.65 4.11 -3.45
CA LYS A 186 -15.66 3.23 -2.85
C LYS A 186 -16.05 2.07 -3.76
N LYS A 187 -16.02 2.28 -5.08
CA LYS A 187 -16.47 1.34 -6.11
C LYS A 187 -15.34 0.46 -6.67
N MET A 188 -14.07 0.78 -6.37
CA MET A 188 -12.92 0.01 -6.85
C MET A 188 -12.45 -1.00 -5.81
N ALA A 189 -12.09 -2.20 -6.27
CA ALA A 189 -11.43 -3.25 -5.49
C ALA A 189 -10.05 -3.61 -6.07
N ASP A 190 -9.53 -2.79 -7.00
CA ASP A 190 -8.24 -3.02 -7.63
C ASP A 190 -7.10 -2.54 -6.71
N PRO A 191 -6.19 -3.43 -6.29
CA PRO A 191 -5.06 -3.04 -5.47
C PRO A 191 -3.98 -2.26 -6.23
N SER A 192 -4.02 -2.20 -7.57
CA SER A 192 -2.98 -1.58 -8.41
C SER A 192 -3.06 -0.06 -8.51
N GLY A 193 -1.96 0.57 -8.95
CA GLY A 193 -1.87 2.03 -9.13
C GLY A 193 -2.80 2.56 -10.20
N ARG A 194 -3.23 1.66 -11.10
CA ARG A 194 -4.23 1.87 -12.15
C ARG A 194 -5.61 2.25 -11.60
N ALA A 195 -5.86 2.08 -10.31
CA ALA A 195 -7.08 2.55 -9.65
C ALA A 195 -7.16 4.09 -9.58
N VAL A 196 -6.04 4.81 -9.62
CA VAL A 196 -6.01 6.29 -9.53
C VAL A 196 -5.77 6.92 -10.91
N LYS A 197 -6.65 6.59 -11.88
CA LYS A 197 -6.52 6.98 -13.29
C LYS A 197 -6.42 8.49 -13.55
N SER A 198 -7.02 9.31 -12.68
CA SER A 198 -7.03 10.78 -12.84
C SER A 198 -5.69 11.45 -12.48
N VAL A 199 -4.77 10.73 -11.84
CA VAL A 199 -3.48 11.27 -11.38
C VAL A 199 -2.30 10.66 -12.16
N HIS A 200 -2.43 9.41 -12.61
CA HIS A 200 -1.34 8.68 -13.23
C HIS A 200 -1.23 8.94 -14.75
N THR A 201 -0.59 10.03 -15.14
CA THR A 201 -0.49 10.47 -16.55
C THR A 201 0.44 9.61 -17.41
N ASP A 202 1.44 8.97 -16.79
CA ASP A 202 2.48 8.22 -17.53
C ASP A 202 2.20 6.70 -17.65
N ALA A 203 1.16 6.16 -17.01
CA ALA A 203 0.84 4.72 -17.08
C ALA A 203 0.29 4.27 -18.46
N TYR A 204 0.04 5.23 -19.36
CA TYR A 204 -0.63 5.01 -20.64
C TYR A 204 0.18 5.47 -21.86
N LYS A 205 1.50 5.72 -21.71
CA LYS A 205 2.43 5.92 -22.82
C LYS A 205 3.25 4.67 -23.05
#